data_AF-A0A3P7EL02-F1
#
_entry.id   AF-A0A3P7EL02-F1
#
_cell.length_a   1.000
_cell.length_b   1.000
_cell.length_c   1.000
_cell.angle_alpha   90.00
_cell.angle_beta   90.00
_cell.angle_gamma   90.00
#
_symmetry.space_group_name_H-M   'P 1'
#
loop_
_entity.id
_entity.type
_entity.pdbx_description
1 polymer ?
#
loop_
_entity_poly.entity_id
_entity_poly.type
_entity_poly.pdbx_seq_one_letter_code
_entity_poly.pdbx_strand_id
1 'polypeptide(L)' 'MIRKRANDRDFKSYERYKIGETWEDEQHMYWFECKADGPYLRVEIGGCVTHDKSRRIALNEMYDFGEYTKKL' A
#
# COMPACT_ATOMS: atom_id res chain seq x y z
N MET A 1 7.81 14.59 2.19
CA MET A 1 7.76 13.27 1.52
C MET A 1 8.06 12.20 2.55
N ILE A 2 7.41 11.03 2.45
CA ILE A 2 7.68 9.87 3.32
C ILE A 2 8.86 9.09 2.75
N ARG A 3 9.77 8.62 3.62
CA ARG A 3 10.90 7.77 3.22
C ARG A 3 10.62 6.32 3.62
N LYS A 4 10.50 5.42 2.66
CA LYS A 4 10.47 3.96 2.88
C LYS A 4 11.88 3.41 2.65
N ARG A 5 12.35 2.50 3.51
CA ARG A 5 13.59 1.75 3.24
C ARG A 5 13.29 0.81 2.07
N ALA A 6 14.04 0.93 0.97
CA ALA A 6 14.01 -0.07 -0.07
C ALA A 6 14.89 -1.27 0.36
N ASN A 7 14.43 -2.47 0.04
CA ASN A 7 15.12 -3.72 0.36
C ASN A 7 16.06 -4.07 -0.78
N ASP A 8 17.11 -3.27 -0.95
CA ASP A 8 18.27 -3.71 -1.72
C ASP A 8 19.27 -4.32 -0.73
N ARG A 9 19.66 -5.57 -0.99
CA ARG A 9 20.55 -6.35 -0.12
C ARG A 9 21.97 -5.79 -0.11
N ASP A 10 22.26 -4.82 -0.96
CA ASP A 10 23.45 -3.98 -0.90
C ASP A 10 23.02 -2.54 -1.23
N PHE A 11 23.37 -1.59 -0.36
CA PHE A 11 23.08 -0.15 -0.45
C PHE A 11 21.68 0.30 0.06
N LYS A 12 21.67 1.10 1.14
CA LYS A 12 20.46 1.68 1.75
C LYS A 12 19.81 2.72 0.83
N SER A 13 19.08 2.28 -0.20
CA SER A 13 18.21 3.17 -0.97
C SER A 13 16.94 3.48 -0.15
N TYR A 14 16.52 4.74 -0.19
CA TYR A 14 15.28 5.18 0.40
C TYR A 14 14.38 5.66 -0.73
N GLU A 15 13.21 5.06 -0.86
CA GLU A 15 12.18 5.56 -1.76
C GLU A 15 11.43 6.71 -1.09
N ARG A 16 11.12 7.74 -1.88
CA ARG A 16 10.41 8.93 -1.41
C ARG A 16 9.05 9.00 -2.07
N TYR A 17 8.03 9.16 -1.25
CA TYR A 17 6.65 9.28 -1.70
C TYR A 17 6.09 10.68 -1.41
N LYS A 18 5.46 11.27 -2.42
CA LYS A 18 4.70 12.54 -2.36
C LYS A 18 3.27 12.29 -1.92
N ILE A 19 2.59 13.35 -1.50
CA ILE A 19 1.16 13.29 -1.16
C ILE A 19 0.37 12.76 -2.37
N GLY A 20 -0.48 11.75 -2.14
CA GLY A 20 -1.29 11.09 -3.16
C GLY A 20 -0.57 9.96 -3.92
N GLU A 21 0.74 9.77 -3.73
CA GLU A 21 1.43 8.61 -4.29
C GLU A 21 1.09 7.35 -3.48
N THR A 22 0.95 6.24 -4.19
CA THR A 22 0.67 4.92 -3.62
C THR A 22 1.77 3.92 -3.94
N TRP A 23 1.98 2.96 -3.05
CA TRP A 23 2.96 1.90 -3.25
C TRP A 23 2.50 0.60 -2.59
N GLU A 24 3.10 -0.52 -3.00
CA GLU A 24 2.85 -1.83 -2.41
C GLU A 24 3.96 -2.20 -1.42
N ASP A 25 3.65 -3.10 -0.49
CA ASP A 25 4.70 -3.80 0.24
C ASP A 25 5.49 -4.73 -0.70
N GLU A 26 6.61 -5.25 -0.20
CA GLU A 26 7.50 -6.12 -0.97
C GLU A 26 6.85 -7.47 -1.30
N GLN A 27 5.86 -7.88 -0.51
CA GLN A 27 5.14 -9.12 -0.70
C GLN A 27 3.95 -8.97 -1.67
N HIS A 28 3.66 -7.74 -2.13
CA HIS A 28 2.49 -7.41 -2.93
C HIS A 28 1.19 -7.92 -2.30
N MET A 29 1.04 -7.73 -0.99
CA MET A 29 -0.14 -8.09 -0.20
C MET A 29 -0.96 -6.87 0.18
N TYR A 30 -0.31 -5.74 0.43
CA TYR A 30 -0.96 -4.50 0.83
C TYR A 30 -0.45 -3.33 0.00
N TRP A 31 -1.32 -2.34 -0.17
CA TRP A 31 -0.94 -1.06 -0.75
C TRP A 31 -1.23 0.07 0.23
N PHE A 32 -0.43 1.12 0.10
CA PHE A 32 -0.42 2.28 0.99
C PHE A 32 -0.52 3.56 0.18
N GLU A 33 -0.92 4.64 0.84
CA GLU A 33 -0.97 5.99 0.31
C GLU A 33 -0.24 6.96 1.24
N CYS A 34 0.52 7.90 0.67
CA CYS A 34 1.06 9.02 1.44
C CYS A 34 0.01 10.12 1.53
N LYS A 35 -0.54 10.36 2.73
CA LYS A 35 -1.51 11.44 2.98
C LYS A 35 -0.90 12.55 3.82
N ALA A 36 -1.46 13.75 3.67
CA ALA A 36 -1.18 14.86 4.57
C ALA A 36 -1.91 14.65 5.90
N ASP A 37 -1.25 14.99 7.00
CA ASP A 37 -1.84 15.05 8.33
C ASP A 37 -1.44 16.38 9.00
N GLY A 38 -2.19 17.43 8.67
CA GLY A 38 -1.83 18.81 9.00
C GLY A 38 -0.46 19.20 8.41
N PRO A 39 0.52 19.63 9.23
CA PRO A 39 1.88 19.93 8.76
C PRO A 39 2.74 18.68 8.53
N TYR A 40 2.23 17.49 8.87
CA TYR A 40 2.95 16.23 8.77
C TYR A 40 2.47 15.38 7.58
N LEU A 41 3.17 14.28 7.36
CA LEU A 41 2.78 13.25 6.40
C LEU A 41 2.60 11.94 7.13
N ARG A 42 1.58 11.18 6.74
CA ARG A 42 1.32 9.84 7.26
C ARG A 42 1.20 8.82 6.13
N VAL A 43 1.62 7.60 6.44
CA VAL A 43 1.30 6.43 5.62
C VAL A 43 -0.08 5.96 6.04
N GLU A 44 -1.01 5.88 5.09
CA GLU A 44 -2.31 5.27 5.30
C GLU A 44 -2.36 3.95 4.54
N ILE A 45 -2.88 2.89 5.17
CA ILE A 45 -3.13 1.64 4.46
C ILE A 45 -4.33 1.84 3.53
N GLY A 46 -4.14 1.58 2.25
CA GLY A 46 -5.19 1.72 1.24
C GLY A 46 -6.04 0.47 1.12
N GLY A 47 -5.45 -0.70 1.33
CA GLY A 47 -6.12 -1.99 1.34
C GLY A 47 -5.19 -3.14 0.94
N CYS A 48 -5.75 -4.25 0.46
CA CYS A 48 -4.98 -5.41 0.03
C CYS A 48 -4.83 -5.48 -1.49
N VAL A 49 -3.91 -6.31 -1.93
CA VAL A 49 -3.75 -6.72 -3.33
C VAL A 49 -4.26 -8.15 -3.44
N THR A 50 -4.98 -8.46 -4.52
CA THR A 50 -5.46 -9.82 -4.79
C THR A 50 -4.30 -10.80 -4.93
N HIS A 51 -4.54 -12.08 -4.63
CA HIS A 51 -3.48 -13.11 -4.66
C HIS A 51 -2.84 -13.29 -6.05
N ASP A 52 -3.61 -13.05 -7.11
CA ASP A 52 -3.15 -13.04 -8.50
C ASP A 52 -2.43 -11.73 -8.89
N LYS A 53 -2.29 -10.78 -7.96
CA LYS A 53 -1.63 -9.47 -8.12
C LYS A 53 -2.23 -8.58 -9.21
N SER A 54 -3.47 -8.85 -9.62
CA SER A 54 -4.14 -8.13 -10.70
C SER A 54 -4.87 -6.88 -10.24
N ARG A 55 -5.30 -6.83 -8.97
CA ARG A 55 -6.19 -5.79 -8.47
C ARG A 55 -5.84 -5.38 -7.04
N ARG A 56 -5.99 -4.07 -6.79
CA ARG A 56 -6.03 -3.50 -5.43
C ARG A 56 -7.48 -3.47 -4.96
N ILE A 57 -7.72 -4.01 -3.78
CA ILE A 57 -9.01 -3.97 -3.07
C ILE A 57 -8.86 -2.91 -1.98
N ALA A 58 -9.71 -1.90 -1.98
CA ALA A 58 -9.67 -0.86 -0.95
C ALA A 58 -10.16 -1.39 0.40
N LEU A 59 -9.71 -0.77 1.51
CA LEU A 59 -10.34 -0.99 2.81
C LEU A 59 -11.84 -0.66 2.71
N ASN A 60 -12.69 -1.54 3.25
CA ASN A 60 -14.15 -1.53 3.11
C ASN A 60 -14.73 -1.88 1.74
N GLU A 61 -13.93 -2.21 0.72
CA GLU A 61 -14.45 -2.74 -0.53
C GLU A 61 -14.90 -4.20 -0.33
N MET A 62 -16.14 -4.51 -0.69
CA MET A 62 -16.62 -5.89 -0.73
C MET A 62 -16.09 -6.55 -2.00
N TYR A 63 -15.18 -7.51 -1.84
CA TYR A 63 -14.70 -8.35 -2.93
C TYR A 63 -15.27 -9.76 -2.77
N ASP A 64 -16.00 -10.21 -3.79
CA ASP A 64 -16.58 -11.54 -3.85
C ASP A 64 -15.64 -12.46 -4.66
N PHE A 65 -14.98 -13.39 -3.97
CA PHE A 65 -14.14 -14.42 -4.60
C PHE A 65 -14.89 -15.75 -4.66
N GLY A 66 -16.02 -15.74 -5.38
CA GLY A 66 -16.89 -16.90 -5.62
C GLY A 66 -17.63 -17.40 -4.37
N GLU A 67 -16.90 -17.98 -3.42
CA GLU A 67 -17.45 -18.56 -2.19
C GLU A 67 -17.11 -17.76 -0.91
N TYR A 68 -16.31 -16.69 -1.04
CA TYR A 68 -15.86 -15.90 0.10
C TYR A 68 -16.04 -14.40 -0.15
N THR A 69 -16.92 -13.78 0.64
CA THR A 69 -16.95 -12.32 0.79
C THR A 69 -15.93 -11.92 1.86
N LYS A 70 -14.82 -11.29 1.45
CA LYS A 70 -13.87 -10.70 2.41
C LYS A 70 -14.22 -9.24 2.64
N LYS A 71 -14.34 -8.86 3.91
CA LYS A 71 -14.41 -7.47 4.36
C LYS A 71 -13.09 -7.14 5.07
N LEU A 72 -12.42 -6.10 4.60
CA LEU A 72 -11.25 -5.49 5.24
C LEU A 72 -11.68 -4.30 6.08
#